data_AF-A0A6N8UH84-F1
#
_entry.id   AF-A0A6N8UH84-F1
#
_cell.length_a   1.000
_cell.length_b   1.000
_cell.length_c   1.000
_cell.angle_alpha   90.00
_cell.angle_beta   90.00
_cell.angle_gamma   90.00
#
_symmetry.space_group_name_H-M   'P 1'
#
loop_
_entity.id
_entity.type
_entity.pdbx_description
1 polymer ?
#
loop_
_entity_poly.entity_id
_entity_poly.type
_entity_poly.pdbx_seq_one_letter_code
_entity_poly.pdbx_strand_id
1 'polypeptide(L)'
;MARKARNSEEYEALQPLYELIARHEAELVCQYDAFAGYCEQAERTGEQNLPLYKWTKATIENPEKEAKYVKIFTIYVQGEEVYDKTVAEKLESELKPMVGGPVIEKLSKYDSNPANNPQPPKKYLN
;
A
#
# COMPACT_ATOMS: atom_id res chain seq x y z
N MET A 1 -19.17 -14.06 -2.49
CA MET A 1 -19.23 -14.42 -1.06
C MET A 1 -18.88 -15.90 -0.83
N ALA A 2 -17.60 -16.28 -0.86
CA ALA A 2 -17.13 -17.58 -0.38
C ALA A 2 -15.62 -17.52 -0.05
N ARG A 3 -15.28 -16.78 1.01
CA ARG A 3 -13.93 -16.72 1.62
C ARG A 3 -13.96 -17.40 3.01
N LYS A 4 -14.83 -18.41 3.16
CA LYS A 4 -15.07 -19.15 4.42
C LYS A 4 -13.98 -20.22 4.58
N ALA A 5 -12.87 -19.81 5.19
CA ALA A 5 -11.89 -20.57 5.97
C ALA A 5 -10.55 -19.80 5.95
N ARG A 6 -10.53 -18.56 6.47
CA ARG A 6 -9.28 -18.00 6.99
C ARG A 6 -9.24 -18.41 8.45
N ASN A 7 -8.15 -19.03 8.88
CA ASN A 7 -7.93 -19.50 10.26
C ASN A 7 -8.52 -18.50 11.27
N SER A 8 -9.36 -18.98 12.20
CA SER A 8 -9.99 -18.11 13.21
C SER A 8 -8.94 -17.34 14.02
N GLU A 9 -7.80 -17.98 14.33
CA GLU A 9 -6.70 -17.36 15.07
C GLU A 9 -6.00 -16.23 14.29
N GLU A 10 -5.77 -16.41 12.98
CA GLU A 10 -5.20 -15.35 12.13
C GLU A 10 -6.19 -14.19 11.97
N TYR A 11 -7.48 -14.49 11.83
CA TYR A 11 -8.51 -13.48 11.74
C TYR A 11 -8.68 -12.70 13.06
N GLU A 12 -8.63 -13.39 14.20
CA GLU A 12 -8.64 -12.80 15.55
C GLU A 12 -7.42 -11.92 15.78
N ALA A 13 -6.22 -12.36 15.37
CA ALA A 13 -5.01 -11.54 15.47
C ALA A 13 -5.12 -10.24 14.66
N LEU A 14 -5.79 -10.25 13.51
CA LEU A 14 -6.00 -9.08 12.66
C LEU A 14 -7.11 -8.14 13.14
N GLN A 15 -8.00 -8.60 14.02
CA GLN A 15 -9.17 -7.82 14.43
C GLN A 15 -8.83 -6.44 15.03
N PRO A 16 -7.85 -6.31 15.97
CA PRO A 16 -7.48 -5.00 16.50
C PRO A 16 -6.98 -4.01 15.44
N LEU A 17 -6.30 -4.53 14.40
CA LEU A 17 -5.84 -3.70 13.28
C LEU A 17 -7.04 -3.20 12.47
N TYR A 18 -7.97 -4.08 12.11
CA TYR A 18 -9.15 -3.69 11.35
C TYR A 18 -10.03 -2.71 12.10
N GLU A 19 -10.22 -2.90 13.41
CA GLU A 19 -10.97 -1.96 14.25
C GLU A 19 -10.29 -0.59 14.31
N LEU A 20 -8.96 -0.54 14.48
CA LEU A 20 -8.20 0.71 14.44
C LEU A 20 -8.40 1.41 13.11
N ILE A 21 -8.19 0.73 11.98
CA ILE A 21 -8.32 1.30 10.64
C ILE A 21 -9.74 1.86 10.42
N ALA A 22 -10.77 1.11 10.83
CA ALA A 22 -12.17 1.55 10.71
C ALA A 22 -12.48 2.81 11.54
N ARG A 23 -11.88 2.98 12.73
CA ARG A 23 -12.08 4.18 13.57
C ARG A 23 -11.57 5.46 12.93
N HIS A 24 -10.63 5.36 11.99
CA HIS A 24 -10.09 6.51 11.25
C HIS A 24 -10.74 6.68 9.87
N GLU A 25 -11.85 5.99 9.60
CA GLU A 25 -12.50 5.97 8.27
C GLU A 25 -11.49 5.62 7.16
N ALA A 26 -10.57 4.72 7.49
CA ALA A 26 -9.46 4.36 6.64
C ALA A 26 -9.64 2.95 6.05
N GLU A 27 -8.85 2.65 5.04
CA GLU A 27 -8.78 1.35 4.40
C GLU A 27 -7.33 0.93 4.15
N LEU A 28 -7.10 -0.38 4.15
CA LEU A 28 -5.81 -0.97 3.79
C LEU A 28 -5.84 -1.35 2.31
N VAL A 29 -5.09 -0.61 1.50
CA VAL A 29 -4.93 -0.87 0.08
C VAL A 29 -3.68 -1.69 -0.15
N CYS A 30 -3.81 -2.85 -0.80
CA CYS A 30 -2.66 -3.67 -1.20
C CYS A 30 -1.82 -2.89 -2.22
N GLN A 31 -0.52 -2.72 -1.96
CA GLN A 31 0.36 -1.94 -2.81
C GLN A 31 0.50 -2.55 -4.21
N TYR A 32 0.47 -3.88 -4.31
CA TYR A 32 0.46 -4.56 -5.61
C TYR A 32 -0.81 -4.22 -6.39
N ASP A 33 -1.99 -4.31 -5.76
CA ASP A 33 -3.26 -4.01 -6.42
C ASP A 33 -3.32 -2.53 -6.85
N ALA A 34 -2.78 -1.62 -6.05
CA ALA A 34 -2.65 -0.20 -6.41
C ALA A 34 -1.76 -0.01 -7.65
N PHE A 35 -0.61 -0.69 -7.72
CA PHE A 35 0.27 -0.65 -8.89
C PHE A 35 -0.38 -1.25 -10.14
N ALA A 36 -1.08 -2.38 -10.00
CA ALA A 36 -1.81 -3.02 -11.09
C ALA A 36 -2.93 -2.10 -11.61
N GLY A 37 -3.71 -1.50 -10.71
CA GLY A 37 -4.76 -0.53 -11.05
C GLY A 37 -4.22 0.70 -11.78
N TYR A 38 -3.09 1.25 -11.33
CA TYR A 38 -2.40 2.32 -12.03
C TYR A 38 -1.98 1.93 -13.46
N CYS A 39 -1.39 0.73 -13.63
CA CYS A 39 -1.02 0.24 -14.96
C CYS A 39 -2.23 0.06 -15.87
N GLU A 40 -3.33 -0.54 -15.38
CA GLU A 40 -4.57 -0.67 -16.16
C GLU A 40 -5.14 0.68 -16.58
N GLN A 41 -5.13 1.66 -15.68
CA GLN A 41 -5.63 3.00 -15.97
C GLN A 41 -4.77 3.68 -17.04
N ALA A 42 -3.44 3.60 -16.93
CA ALA A 42 -2.51 4.14 -17.90
C ALA A 42 -2.63 3.45 -19.28
N GLU A 43 -2.90 2.15 -19.31
CA GLU A 43 -3.18 1.43 -20.56
C GLU A 43 -4.48 1.90 -21.22
N ARG A 44 -5.52 2.19 -20.43
CA ARG A 44 -6.80 2.73 -20.93
C ARG A 44 -6.68 4.16 -21.46
N THR A 45 -5.83 4.99 -20.85
CA THR A 45 -5.64 6.41 -21.22
C THR A 45 -4.54 6.63 -22.26
N GLY A 46 -3.75 5.59 -22.58
CA GLY A 46 -2.64 5.69 -23.54
C GLY A 46 -1.36 6.28 -22.94
N GLU A 47 -1.22 6.29 -21.62
CA GLU A 47 -0.09 6.86 -20.88
C GLU A 47 1.07 5.87 -20.69
N GLN A 48 1.11 4.80 -21.47
CA GLN A 48 2.10 3.71 -21.41
C GLN A 48 3.55 4.19 -21.68
N ASN A 49 3.71 5.36 -22.28
CA ASN A 49 5.03 5.92 -22.56
C ASN A 49 5.67 6.59 -21.33
N LEU A 50 4.92 6.83 -20.25
CA LEU A 50 5.45 7.46 -19.05
C LEU A 50 6.50 6.56 -18.36
N PRO A 51 7.66 7.12 -17.95
CA PRO A 51 8.67 6.40 -17.18
C PRO A 51 8.12 5.66 -15.96
N LEU A 52 7.17 6.29 -15.26
CA LEU A 52 6.51 5.72 -14.10
C LEU A 52 5.72 4.46 -14.47
N TYR A 53 4.95 4.49 -15.56
CA TYR A 53 4.26 3.30 -16.06
C TYR A 53 5.23 2.17 -16.37
N LYS A 54 6.27 2.42 -17.16
CA LYS A 54 7.22 1.37 -17.57
C LYS A 54 7.88 0.72 -16.35
N TRP A 55 8.24 1.53 -15.36
CA TRP A 55 8.84 1.04 -14.13
C TRP A 55 7.85 0.27 -13.25
N THR A 56 6.64 0.79 -13.04
CA THR A 56 5.60 0.14 -12.24
C THR A 56 5.19 -1.19 -12.87
N LYS A 57 5.00 -1.23 -14.19
CA LYS A 57 4.70 -2.47 -14.94
C LYS A 57 5.79 -3.52 -14.76
N ALA A 58 7.05 -3.14 -14.97
CA ALA A 58 8.18 -4.04 -14.77
C ALA A 58 8.35 -4.48 -13.30
N THR A 59 7.85 -3.69 -12.34
CA THR A 59 7.85 -4.05 -10.92
C THR A 59 6.80 -5.11 -10.62
N ILE A 60 5.58 -4.98 -11.13
CA ILE A 60 4.51 -5.96 -10.89
C ILE A 60 4.63 -7.24 -11.73
N GLU A 61 5.36 -7.19 -12.85
CA GLU A 61 5.66 -8.38 -13.68
C GLU A 61 6.86 -9.20 -13.16
N ASN A 62 7.59 -8.69 -12.18
CA ASN A 62 8.69 -9.43 -11.55
C ASN A 62 8.16 -10.29 -10.38
N PRO A 63 8.27 -11.62 -10.44
CA PRO A 63 7.71 -12.51 -9.40
C PRO A 63 8.25 -12.27 -7.99
N GLU A 64 9.53 -11.89 -7.86
CA GLU A 64 10.12 -11.57 -6.55
C GLU A 64 9.55 -10.28 -5.96
N LYS A 65 9.26 -9.30 -6.83
CA LYS A 65 8.65 -8.03 -6.43
C LYS A 65 7.18 -8.21 -6.14
N GLU A 66 6.46 -8.97 -6.94
CA GLU A 66 5.07 -9.38 -6.67
C GLU A 66 4.97 -10.00 -5.26
N ALA A 67 5.75 -11.04 -4.98
CA ALA A 67 5.75 -11.71 -3.67
C ALA A 67 6.05 -10.78 -2.48
N LYS A 68 6.78 -9.69 -2.73
CA LYS A 68 7.02 -8.62 -1.75
C LYS A 68 5.81 -7.69 -1.63
N TYR A 69 5.31 -7.13 -2.73
CA TYR A 69 4.33 -6.05 -2.71
C TYR A 69 2.91 -6.52 -2.35
N VAL A 70 2.58 -7.81 -2.52
CA VAL A 70 1.32 -8.39 -2.02
C VAL A 70 1.22 -8.42 -0.49
N LYS A 71 2.35 -8.23 0.22
CA LYS A 71 2.42 -8.15 1.68
C LYS A 71 2.47 -6.72 2.21
N ILE A 72 2.55 -5.73 1.32
CA ILE A 72 2.67 -4.32 1.67
C ILE A 72 1.30 -3.67 1.48
N PHE A 73 0.84 -2.99 2.52
CA PHE A 73 -0.42 -2.27 2.52
C PHE A 73 -0.17 -0.79 2.80
N THR A 74 -0.90 0.05 2.09
CA THR A 74 -0.92 1.50 2.25
C THR A 74 -2.26 1.90 2.86
N ILE A 75 -2.25 2.85 3.79
CA ILE A 75 -3.46 3.31 4.46
C ILE A 75 -4.02 4.48 3.68
N TYR A 76 -5.24 4.35 3.18
CA TYR A 76 -5.99 5.45 2.56
C TYR A 76 -7.03 5.92 3.57
N VAL A 77 -7.18 7.23 3.75
CA VAL A 77 -8.12 7.82 4.72
C VAL A 77 -9.23 8.50 3.95
N GLN A 78 -10.48 8.09 4.17
CA GLN A 78 -11.65 8.62 3.44
C GLN A 78 -11.51 8.51 1.91
N GLY A 79 -10.80 7.49 1.43
CA GLY A 79 -10.51 7.26 0.01
C GLY A 79 -9.30 8.02 -0.55
N GLU A 80 -8.63 8.83 0.27
CA GLU A 80 -7.48 9.64 -0.13
C GLU A 80 -6.16 8.99 0.29
N GLU A 81 -5.18 8.93 -0.64
CA GLU A 81 -3.82 8.47 -0.36
C GLU A 81 -2.98 9.52 0.39
N VAL A 82 -3.31 10.80 0.19
CA VAL A 82 -2.65 11.95 0.82
C VAL A 82 -3.63 12.63 1.76
N TYR A 83 -3.28 12.68 3.04
CA TYR A 83 -4.13 13.24 4.09
C TYR A 83 -3.32 14.08 5.08
N ASP A 84 -4.03 14.76 5.97
CA ASP A 84 -3.42 15.69 6.90
C ASP A 84 -2.36 15.01 7.80
N LYS A 85 -1.27 15.73 8.03
CA LYS A 85 -0.14 15.26 8.83
C LYS A 85 -0.58 14.82 10.24
N THR A 86 -1.52 15.51 10.85
CA THR A 86 -2.01 15.17 12.21
C THR A 86 -2.74 13.82 12.22
N VAL A 87 -3.47 13.49 11.15
CA VAL A 87 -4.10 12.18 10.97
C VAL A 87 -3.03 11.10 10.79
N ALA A 88 -2.02 11.36 9.97
CA ALA A 88 -0.90 10.44 9.76
C ALA A 88 -0.11 10.17 11.04
N GLU A 89 0.16 11.20 11.84
CA GLU A 89 0.85 11.06 13.13
C GLU A 89 0.02 10.28 14.15
N LYS A 90 -1.30 10.50 14.18
CA LYS A 90 -2.21 9.75 15.05
C LYS A 90 -2.24 8.27 14.67
N LEU A 91 -2.44 7.95 13.39
CA LEU A 91 -2.41 6.58 12.87
C LEU A 91 -1.08 5.90 13.18
N GLU A 92 0.05 6.56 12.91
CA GLU A 92 1.37 6.03 13.21
C GLU A 92 1.53 5.72 14.70
N SER A 93 1.08 6.62 15.59
CA SER A 93 1.19 6.42 17.04
C SER A 93 0.35 5.24 17.54
N GLU A 94 -0.83 5.00 16.96
CA GLU A 94 -1.71 3.89 17.34
C GLU A 94 -1.25 2.55 16.74
N LEU A 95 -0.60 2.55 15.58
CA LEU A 95 -0.09 1.36 14.91
C LEU A 95 1.28 0.91 15.45
N LYS A 96 2.10 1.85 15.93
CA LYS A 96 3.46 1.58 16.42
C LYS A 96 3.54 0.47 17.47
N PRO A 97 2.61 0.33 18.44
CA PRO A 97 2.62 -0.79 19.40
C PRO A 97 2.40 -2.17 18.77
N MET A 98 1.86 -2.24 17.55
CA MET A 98 1.60 -3.49 16.84
C MET A 98 2.79 -3.94 15.97
N VAL A 99 3.80 -3.08 15.79
CA VAL A 99 5.00 -3.33 14.97
C VAL A 99 5.94 -4.34 15.65
N GLY A 100 6.43 -5.31 14.87
CA GLY A 100 7.23 -6.43 15.37
C GLY A 100 6.40 -7.55 16.01
N GLY A 101 5.07 -7.39 16.04
CA GLY A 101 4.13 -8.43 16.45
C GLY A 101 3.74 -9.36 15.29
N PRO A 102 2.72 -10.22 15.50
CA PRO A 102 2.28 -11.20 14.49
C PRO A 102 1.58 -10.57 13.27
N VAL A 103 1.19 -9.30 13.36
CA VAL A 103 0.37 -8.62 12.32
C VAL A 103 1.15 -7.61 11.51
N ILE A 104 1.97 -6.77 12.14
CA ILE A 104 2.72 -5.71 11.46
C ILE A 104 4.21 -5.98 11.63
N GLU A 105 4.87 -6.39 10.55
CA GLU A 105 6.34 -6.57 10.57
C GLU A 105 7.05 -5.21 10.59
N LYS A 106 6.59 -4.26 9.77
CA LYS A 106 7.20 -2.95 9.59
C LYS A 106 6.14 -1.89 9.31
N LEU A 107 6.36 -0.68 9.84
CA LEU A 107 5.59 0.52 9.54
C LEU A 107 6.52 1.57 8.91
N SER A 108 6.02 2.35 7.96
CA SER A 108 6.76 3.46 7.34
C SER A 108 5.79 4.57 6.99
N LYS A 109 6.22 5.82 7.17
CA LYS A 109 5.45 7.03 6.88
C LYS A 109 6.22 7.86 5.86
N TYR A 110 5.53 8.32 4.83
CA TYR A 110 6.07 9.14 3.75
C TYR A 110 5.30 10.45 3.67
N ASP A 111 5.95 11.53 3.26
CA ASP A 111 5.27 12.79 2.95
C ASP A 111 5.00 12.90 1.44
N SER A 112 4.23 13.91 1.05
CA SER A 112 3.89 14.15 -0.35
C SER A 112 5.02 14.82 -1.14
N ASN A 113 6.20 15.03 -0.55
CA ASN A 113 7.33 15.62 -1.26
C ASN A 113 7.98 14.54 -2.14
N PRO A 114 7.93 14.64 -3.48
CA PRO A 114 8.46 13.61 -4.37
C PRO A 114 9.95 13.34 -4.14
N ALA A 115 10.72 14.32 -3.65
CA ALA A 115 12.14 14.15 -3.33
C ALA A 115 12.39 13.09 -2.25
N ASN A 116 11.40 12.83 -1.39
CA ASN A 116 11.46 11.83 -0.32
C ASN A 116 10.95 10.45 -0.76
N ASN A 117 10.46 10.33 -2.01
CA ASN A 117 9.84 9.13 -2.54
C ASN A 117 10.78 8.37 -3.50
N PRO A 118 10.60 7.05 -3.64
CA PRO A 118 11.37 6.25 -4.59
C PRO A 118 11.31 6.82 -6.01
N GLN A 119 12.47 7.10 -6.58
CA GLN A 119 12.58 7.62 -7.95
C GLN A 119 12.69 6.50 -8.97
N PRO A 120 12.10 6.66 -10.18
CA PRO A 120 12.27 5.69 -11.25
C PRO A 120 13.76 5.47 -11.57
N PRO A 121 14.22 4.21 -11.71
CA PRO A 121 15.57 3.93 -12.16
C PRO A 121 15.85 4.60 -13.51
N LYS A 122 17.08 5.11 -13.69
CA LYS A 122 17.50 5.86 -14.90
C LYS A 122 17.16 5.16 -16.22
N LYS A 123 17.16 3.82 -16.25
CA LYS A 123 16.81 3.01 -17.43
C LYS A 123 15.37 3.20 -17.93
N TYR A 124 14.48 3.77 -17.13
CA TYR A 124 13.09 4.04 -17.52
C TYR A 124 12.83 5.50 -17.88
N LEU A 125 13.80 6.40 -17.71
CA LEU A 125 13.63 7.85 -17.92
C LEU A 125 13.73 8.29 -19.40
N ASN A 126 14.07 7.37 -20.31
CA ASN A 126 14.32 7.64 -21.73
C ASN A 126 13.33 6.90 -22.64
#